data_AF-R2NRN4-F1
#
_entry.id   AF-R2NRN4-F1
#
_cell.length_a   1.000
_cell.length_b   1.000
_cell.length_c   1.000
_cell.angle_alpha   90.00
_cell.angle_beta   90.00
_cell.angle_gamma   90.00
#
_symmetry.space_group_name_H-M   'P 1'
#
loop_
_entity.id
_entity.type
_entity.pdbx_description
1 polymer ?
#
loop_
_entity_poly.entity_id
_entity_poly.type
_entity_poly.pdbx_seq_one_letter_code
_entity_poly.pdbx_strand_id
1 'polypeptide(L)'
;MGNFLGTQLKSYRQRNELTQKQLANILYVSDRTVSKWERGAGYPDIDTLKRIAQLLDISLDNLLNEREPELYFEYRSEIILFHLPLLHIIIPNLSELLWHNRRFALSTMRHKKQLIPVAQGIFSVGFFSSGVFSLGFFTKGIFSLGLLSLGIFSAGILTLGFFSAGNLALGAIAFGNLGIGLLALGNLALGGVSIGNFTLGYLAIGNKAFGSYTSILPEHSNLPEISQAFSLLRHEVPQVIDKWIIGPFLTVTNTSVFLYAAISLLLFIVFLLCVVCLWGLMKLRRLTINH
;
A
#
# COMPACT_ATOMS: atom_id res chain seq x y z
N MET A 1 14.48 -26.18 30.26
CA MET A 1 14.55 -24.79 29.76
C MET A 1 15.31 -24.81 28.45
N GLY A 2 14.73 -24.32 27.36
CA GLY A 2 15.44 -24.18 26.07
C GLY A 2 16.63 -23.23 26.18
N ASN A 3 17.66 -23.41 25.35
CA ASN A 3 18.81 -22.51 25.30
C ASN A 3 18.50 -21.22 24.53
N PHE A 4 17.48 -20.46 24.97
CA PHE A 4 16.99 -19.28 24.24
C PHE A 4 18.09 -18.23 24.05
N LEU A 5 18.76 -17.84 25.14
CA LEU A 5 19.88 -16.90 25.12
C LEU A 5 20.96 -17.31 24.10
N GLY A 6 21.41 -18.56 24.16
CA GLY A 6 22.45 -19.05 23.26
C GLY A 6 22.02 -19.05 21.80
N THR A 7 20.74 -19.35 21.51
CA THR A 7 20.20 -19.27 20.14
C THR A 7 20.12 -17.84 19.62
N GLN A 8 19.73 -16.87 20.45
CA GLN A 8 19.71 -15.45 20.08
C GLN A 8 21.12 -14.92 19.79
N LEU A 9 22.07 -15.24 20.67
CA LEU A 9 23.46 -14.84 20.54
C LEU A 9 24.11 -15.41 19.27
N LYS A 10 23.87 -16.70 19.00
CA LYS A 10 24.34 -17.37 17.79
C LYS A 10 23.75 -16.76 16.51
N SER A 11 22.45 -16.45 16.54
CA SER A 11 21.75 -15.83 15.42
C SER A 11 22.34 -14.45 15.11
N TYR A 12 22.58 -13.62 16.13
CA TYR A 12 23.24 -12.33 15.97
C TYR A 12 24.62 -12.44 15.35
N ARG A 13 25.42 -13.38 15.86
CA ARG A 13 26.75 -13.62 15.36
C ARG A 13 26.76 -13.93 13.87
N GLN A 14 25.88 -14.84 13.43
CA GLN A 14 25.82 -15.28 12.03
C GLN A 14 25.37 -14.16 11.09
N ARG A 15 24.47 -13.27 11.54
CA ARG A 15 23.93 -12.16 10.74
C ARG A 15 24.93 -11.03 10.52
N ASN A 16 25.83 -10.82 11.47
CA ASN A 16 26.91 -9.86 11.37
C ASN A 16 28.21 -10.48 10.83
N GLU A 17 28.13 -11.70 10.28
CA GLU A 17 29.27 -12.45 9.73
C GLU A 17 30.45 -12.62 10.71
N LEU A 18 30.13 -12.68 12.01
CA LEU A 18 31.12 -12.79 13.07
C LEU A 18 31.49 -14.26 13.32
N THR A 19 32.76 -14.50 13.61
CA THR A 19 33.23 -15.74 14.23
C THR A 19 32.97 -15.71 15.74
N GLN A 20 32.95 -16.88 16.40
CA GLN A 20 32.81 -16.94 17.86
C GLN A 20 33.91 -16.14 18.56
N LYS A 21 35.12 -16.15 18.00
CA LYS A 21 36.27 -15.35 18.48
C LYS A 21 36.02 -13.85 18.34
N GLN A 22 35.49 -13.38 17.22
CA GLN A 22 35.18 -11.95 17.03
C GLN A 22 34.09 -11.49 17.99
N LEU A 23 33.01 -12.26 18.16
CA LEU A 23 31.97 -11.93 19.13
C LEU A 23 32.50 -11.94 20.57
N ALA A 24 33.37 -12.90 20.90
CA ALA A 24 34.00 -12.99 22.21
C ALA A 24 34.87 -11.76 22.51
N ASN A 25 35.61 -11.25 21.52
CA ASN A 25 36.38 -10.01 21.65
C ASN A 25 35.48 -8.80 21.92
N ILE A 26 34.32 -8.70 21.26
CA ILE A 26 33.37 -7.60 21.49
C ILE A 26 32.78 -7.65 22.91
N LEU A 27 32.52 -8.86 23.42
CA LEU A 27 31.94 -9.08 24.74
C LEU A 27 32.98 -9.17 25.87
N TYR A 28 34.27 -9.02 25.57
CA TYR A 28 35.40 -9.15 26.49
C TYR A 28 35.45 -10.51 27.23
N VAL A 29 35.19 -11.60 26.50
CA VAL A 29 35.22 -12.98 27.02
C VAL A 29 36.03 -13.91 26.12
N SER A 30 36.23 -15.17 26.55
CA SER A 30 36.88 -16.17 25.69
C SER A 30 35.92 -16.73 24.64
N ASP A 31 36.46 -17.12 23.48
CA ASP A 31 35.75 -17.83 22.42
C ASP A 31 35.07 -19.12 22.93
N ARG A 32 35.74 -19.85 23.83
CA ARG A 32 35.18 -21.03 24.52
C ARG A 32 33.95 -20.68 25.34
N THR A 33 33.90 -19.48 25.95
CA THR A 33 32.76 -19.02 26.74
C THR A 33 31.54 -18.78 25.85
N VAL A 34 31.71 -18.07 24.72
CA VAL A 34 30.65 -17.88 23.72
C VAL A 34 30.15 -19.22 23.18
N SER A 35 31.06 -20.15 22.86
CA SER A 35 30.70 -21.51 22.41
C SER A 35 29.92 -22.31 23.45
N LYS A 36 30.18 -22.12 24.75
CA LYS A 36 29.39 -22.73 25.83
C LYS A 36 27.97 -22.17 25.87
N TRP A 37 27.81 -20.85 25.79
CA TRP A 37 26.49 -20.21 25.80
C TRP A 37 25.67 -20.60 24.57
N GLU A 38 26.25 -20.59 23.36
CA GLU A 38 25.56 -21.00 22.13
C GLU A 38 25.08 -22.47 22.17
N ARG A 39 25.68 -23.32 23.00
CA ARG A 39 25.29 -24.73 23.20
C ARG A 39 24.43 -24.97 24.44
N GLY A 40 24.20 -23.95 25.27
CA GLY A 40 23.40 -24.05 26.49
C GLY A 40 24.15 -24.72 27.64
N ALA A 41 25.46 -24.86 27.52
CA ALA A 41 26.35 -25.50 28.49
C ALA A 41 26.87 -24.52 29.57
N GLY A 42 26.17 -23.41 29.76
CA GLY A 42 26.51 -22.35 30.73
C GLY A 42 25.70 -21.08 30.48
N TYR A 43 25.70 -20.18 31.46
CA TYR A 43 25.05 -18.88 31.38
C TYR A 43 26.07 -17.75 31.62
N PRO A 44 25.93 -16.58 30.97
CA PRO A 44 26.75 -15.41 31.27
C PRO A 44 26.40 -14.82 32.64
N ASP A 45 27.34 -14.10 33.24
CA ASP A 45 27.07 -13.27 34.41
C ASP A 45 26.21 -12.04 34.07
N ILE A 46 25.73 -11.36 35.10
CA ILE A 46 24.81 -10.21 34.98
C ILE A 46 25.42 -9.07 34.16
N ASP A 47 26.71 -8.77 34.33
CA ASP A 47 27.36 -7.67 33.61
C ASP A 47 27.52 -8.00 32.12
N THR A 48 27.81 -9.26 31.82
CA THR A 48 27.92 -9.76 30.45
C THR A 48 26.54 -9.87 29.80
N LEU A 49 25.49 -10.23 30.54
CA LEU A 49 24.12 -10.15 30.05
C LEU A 49 23.73 -8.72 29.68
N LYS A 50 24.10 -7.71 30.48
CA LYS A 50 23.87 -6.30 30.14
C LYS A 50 24.61 -5.89 28.86
N ARG A 51 25.86 -6.32 28.69
CA ARG A 51 26.65 -6.08 27.46
C ARG A 51 26.00 -6.75 26.25
N ILE A 52 25.54 -7.99 26.39
CA ILE A 52 24.82 -8.71 25.32
C ILE A 52 23.53 -7.97 24.96
N ALA A 53 22.74 -7.53 25.95
CA ALA A 53 21.51 -6.78 25.72
C ALA A 53 21.77 -5.47 24.93
N GLN A 54 22.81 -4.73 25.31
CA GLN A 54 23.24 -3.51 24.59
C GLN A 54 23.73 -3.81 23.17
N LEU A 55 24.50 -4.88 22.99
CA LEU A 55 25.03 -5.31 21.69
C LEU A 55 23.92 -5.75 20.72
N LEU A 56 22.85 -6.34 21.25
CA LEU A 56 21.67 -6.77 20.51
C LEU A 56 20.62 -5.66 20.33
N ASP A 57 20.79 -4.51 21.00
CA ASP A 57 19.80 -3.43 21.08
C ASP A 57 18.42 -3.90 21.58
N ILE A 58 18.40 -4.74 22.62
CA ILE A 58 17.18 -5.24 23.26
C ILE A 58 17.24 -5.08 24.78
N SER A 59 16.08 -5.10 25.45
CA SER A 59 16.04 -5.07 26.92
C SER A 59 16.57 -6.38 27.52
N LEU A 60 17.08 -6.31 28.75
CA LEU A 60 17.53 -7.51 29.49
C LEU A 60 16.37 -8.52 29.68
N ASP A 61 15.14 -8.01 29.85
CA ASP A 61 13.93 -8.84 29.93
C ASP A 61 13.69 -9.62 28.63
N ASN A 62 13.83 -8.96 27.47
CA ASN A 62 13.69 -9.58 26.15
C ASN A 62 14.84 -10.57 25.84
N LEU A 63 16.03 -10.34 26.41
CA LEU A 63 17.17 -11.25 26.27
C LEU A 63 16.96 -12.57 27.02
N LEU A 64 16.29 -12.51 28.18
CA LEU A 64 16.16 -13.63 29.10
C LEU A 64 14.86 -14.42 28.90
N ASN A 65 13.80 -13.77 28.42
CA ASN A 65 12.50 -14.40 28.26
C ASN A 65 12.25 -14.80 26.79
N GLU A 66 11.76 -16.04 26.59
CA GLU A 66 11.10 -16.45 25.35
C GLU A 66 9.81 -15.66 25.18
N ARG A 67 9.88 -14.44 24.63
CA ARG A 67 8.71 -13.75 24.08
C ARG A 67 8.62 -14.05 22.59
N GLU A 68 7.41 -14.36 22.12
CA GLU A 68 7.16 -14.37 20.68
C GLU A 68 7.49 -12.97 20.13
N PRO A 69 8.23 -12.87 19.02
CA PRO A 69 8.60 -11.58 18.45
C PRO A 69 7.34 -10.80 18.08
N GLU A 70 7.29 -9.53 18.48
CA GLU A 70 6.22 -8.62 18.05
C GLU A 70 6.39 -8.31 16.55
N LEU A 71 5.68 -9.08 15.72
CA LEU A 71 5.75 -8.99 14.26
C LEU A 71 5.11 -7.72 13.70
N TYR A 72 4.29 -7.02 14.48
CA TYR A 72 3.59 -5.80 14.08
C TYR A 72 3.18 -4.96 15.28
N PHE A 73 3.08 -3.65 15.06
CA PHE A 73 2.38 -2.72 15.94
C PHE A 73 0.90 -2.67 15.57
N GLU A 74 0.01 -2.76 16.55
CA GLU A 74 -1.44 -2.63 16.37
C GLU A 74 -1.99 -1.49 17.23
N TYR A 75 -2.76 -0.61 16.59
CA TYR A 75 -3.57 0.40 17.27
C TYR A 75 -5.01 0.28 16.82
N ARG A 76 -5.93 0.19 17.79
CA ARG A 76 -7.37 0.13 17.54
C ARG A 76 -8.08 1.17 18.40
N SER A 77 -8.90 2.01 17.77
CA SER A 77 -9.69 3.01 18.49
C SER A 77 -10.82 2.37 19.30
N GLU A 78 -11.10 2.91 20.48
CA GLU A 78 -12.24 2.52 21.32
C GLU A 78 -13.59 2.96 20.74
N ILE A 79 -13.60 4.03 19.94
CA ILE A 79 -14.81 4.48 19.24
C ILE A 79 -15.17 3.45 18.18
N ILE A 80 -16.39 2.91 18.30
CA ILE A 80 -16.95 1.92 17.37
C ILE A 80 -18.16 2.57 16.67
N LEU A 81 -18.22 2.44 15.35
CA LEU A 81 -19.32 2.90 14.53
C LEU A 81 -19.64 1.82 13.49
N PHE A 82 -20.93 1.47 13.35
CA PHE A 82 -21.39 0.34 12.51
C PHE A 82 -20.65 -1.00 12.80
N HIS A 83 -20.40 -1.31 14.07
CA HIS A 83 -19.65 -2.50 14.52
C HIS A 83 -18.18 -2.56 14.08
N LEU A 84 -17.64 -1.48 13.51
CA LEU A 84 -16.24 -1.35 13.13
C LEU A 84 -15.56 -0.29 14.01
N PRO A 85 -14.29 -0.47 14.41
CA PRO A 85 -13.55 0.60 15.06
C PRO A 85 -13.40 1.77 14.08
N LEU A 86 -13.47 3.00 14.60
CA LEU A 86 -13.28 4.22 13.82
C LEU A 86 -11.92 4.20 13.11
N LEU A 87 -10.85 3.85 13.83
CA LEU A 87 -9.49 3.80 13.32
C LEU A 87 -8.81 2.50 13.75
N HIS A 88 -8.27 1.76 12.78
CA HIS A 88 -7.46 0.57 13.02
C HIS A 88 -6.18 0.64 12.17
N ILE A 89 -5.04 0.67 12.84
CA ILE A 89 -3.71 0.76 12.22
C ILE A 89 -2.91 -0.49 12.58
N ILE A 90 -2.34 -1.15 11.57
CA ILE A 90 -1.43 -2.28 11.73
C ILE A 90 -0.16 -2.00 10.93
N ILE A 91 0.96 -1.77 11.63
CA ILE A 91 2.26 -1.51 11.02
C ILE A 91 3.15 -2.73 11.23
N PRO A 92 3.55 -3.46 10.18
CA PRO A 92 4.43 -4.60 10.33
C PRO A 92 5.82 -4.16 10.78
N ASN A 93 6.41 -4.91 11.70
CA ASN A 93 7.80 -4.76 12.08
C ASN A 93 8.68 -5.46 11.04
N LEU A 94 9.12 -4.70 10.03
CA LEU A 94 9.86 -5.21 8.88
C LEU A 94 11.17 -5.90 9.27
N SER A 95 11.86 -5.45 10.33
CA SER A 95 13.10 -6.08 10.78
C SER A 95 12.81 -7.50 11.25
N GLU A 96 11.87 -7.67 12.18
CA GLU A 96 11.51 -8.99 12.72
C GLU A 96 10.89 -9.91 11.66
N LEU A 97 10.03 -9.37 10.79
CA LEU A 97 9.37 -10.12 9.73
C LEU A 97 10.38 -10.71 8.73
N LEU A 98 11.44 -9.97 8.39
CA LEU A 98 12.47 -10.40 7.45
C LEU A 98 13.56 -11.26 8.13
N TRP A 99 13.75 -11.07 9.43
CA TRP A 99 14.80 -11.72 10.21
C TRP A 99 14.62 -13.22 10.40
N HIS A 100 13.43 -13.60 10.85
CA HIS A 100 13.14 -14.99 11.17
C HIS A 100 12.84 -15.82 9.92
N ASN A 101 12.76 -15.18 8.75
CA ASN A 101 11.99 -15.76 7.67
C ASN A 101 12.52 -15.34 6.29
N ARG A 102 13.74 -15.81 5.91
CA ARG A 102 14.15 -15.86 4.49
C ARG A 102 13.11 -16.61 3.62
N ARG A 103 12.35 -17.52 4.23
CA ARG A 103 11.19 -18.19 3.62
C ARG A 103 9.96 -17.29 3.52
N PHE A 104 9.82 -16.20 4.27
CA PHE A 104 8.69 -15.27 4.15
C PHE A 104 8.64 -14.61 2.77
N ALA A 105 9.80 -14.19 2.24
CA ALA A 105 9.90 -13.68 0.87
C ALA A 105 9.33 -14.68 -0.16
N LEU A 106 9.59 -15.97 0.05
CA LEU A 106 9.16 -17.10 -0.80
C LEU A 106 7.83 -17.74 -0.37
N SER A 107 7.21 -17.28 0.72
CA SER A 107 6.04 -17.91 1.32
C SER A 107 4.74 -17.49 0.63
N THR A 108 3.80 -18.43 0.56
CA THR A 108 2.47 -18.20 -0.03
C THR A 108 1.71 -17.12 0.75
N MET A 109 0.91 -16.32 0.05
CA MET A 109 0.09 -15.23 0.62
C MET A 109 -0.76 -15.64 1.84
N ARG A 110 -1.21 -16.90 1.88
CA ARG A 110 -1.99 -17.46 3.01
C ARG A 110 -1.19 -17.50 4.31
N HIS A 111 0.10 -17.82 4.24
CA HIS A 111 1.01 -17.85 5.38
C HIS A 111 1.36 -16.43 5.86
N LYS A 112 1.43 -15.46 4.94
CA LYS A 112 1.67 -14.04 5.28
C LYS A 112 0.52 -13.44 6.09
N LYS A 113 -0.73 -13.78 5.76
CA LYS A 113 -1.93 -13.31 6.46
C LYS A 113 -2.08 -13.90 7.88
N GLN A 114 -1.47 -15.05 8.14
CA GLN A 114 -1.38 -15.61 9.51
C GLN A 114 -0.36 -14.86 10.37
N LEU A 115 0.68 -14.29 9.76
CA LEU A 115 1.74 -13.57 10.46
C LEU A 115 1.39 -12.09 10.71
N ILE A 116 0.72 -11.45 9.75
CA ILE A 116 0.29 -10.05 9.86
C ILE A 116 -1.23 -10.00 9.70
N PRO A 117 -1.98 -9.60 10.75
CA PRO A 117 -3.42 -9.49 10.69
C PRO A 117 -3.88 -8.39 9.73
N VAL A 118 -5.18 -8.40 9.41
CA VAL A 118 -5.81 -7.40 8.56
C VAL A 118 -6.30 -6.24 9.43
N ALA A 119 -5.89 -5.02 9.13
CA ALA A 119 -6.47 -3.82 9.72
C ALA A 119 -7.93 -3.69 9.27
N GLN A 120 -8.87 -3.70 10.22
CA GLN A 120 -10.31 -3.62 9.97
C GLN A 120 -10.93 -2.44 10.71
N GLY A 121 -11.52 -1.49 9.98
CA GLY A 121 -12.14 -0.30 10.56
C GLY A 121 -12.84 0.59 9.54
N ILE A 122 -13.39 1.72 9.99
CA ILE A 122 -13.88 2.76 9.07
C ILE A 122 -12.71 3.38 8.35
N PHE A 123 -11.72 3.84 9.10
CA PHE A 123 -10.38 4.18 8.62
C PHE A 123 -9.43 3.04 9.00
N SER A 124 -8.82 2.44 7.99
CA SER A 124 -7.94 1.28 8.16
C SER A 124 -6.62 1.51 7.44
N VAL A 125 -5.50 1.33 8.15
CA VAL A 125 -4.15 1.51 7.60
C VAL A 125 -3.31 0.28 7.93
N GLY A 126 -2.73 -0.36 6.93
CA GLY A 126 -1.78 -1.44 7.19
C GLY A 126 -1.32 -2.19 5.96
N PHE A 127 -0.49 -3.22 6.13
CA PHE A 127 -0.03 -4.03 5.00
C PHE A 127 -1.20 -4.76 4.31
N PHE A 128 -2.06 -5.40 5.12
CA PHE A 128 -3.40 -5.84 4.72
C PHE A 128 -4.42 -4.95 5.40
N SER A 129 -5.31 -4.33 4.62
CA SER A 129 -6.28 -3.36 5.16
C SER A 129 -7.67 -3.57 4.55
N SER A 130 -8.71 -3.48 5.37
CA SER A 130 -10.10 -3.56 4.93
C SER A 130 -11.01 -2.62 5.70
N GLY A 131 -11.78 -1.81 4.98
CA GLY A 131 -12.61 -0.80 5.63
C GLY A 131 -13.46 0.02 4.67
N VAL A 132 -14.06 1.09 5.18
CA VAL A 132 -14.72 2.09 4.32
C VAL A 132 -13.65 2.89 3.57
N PHE A 133 -12.68 3.43 4.32
CA PHE A 133 -11.46 4.05 3.83
C PHE A 133 -10.27 3.15 4.22
N SER A 134 -9.60 2.56 3.23
CA SER A 134 -8.48 1.64 3.45
C SER A 134 -7.22 2.09 2.72
N LEU A 135 -6.11 2.18 3.45
CA LEU A 135 -4.77 2.46 2.93
C LEU A 135 -3.82 1.30 3.23
N GLY A 136 -3.01 0.87 2.25
CA GLY A 136 -2.11 -0.25 2.46
C GLY A 136 -1.39 -0.80 1.25
N PHE A 137 -0.75 -1.97 1.40
CA PHE A 137 -0.18 -2.70 0.27
C PHE A 137 -1.29 -3.47 -0.46
N PHE A 138 -2.07 -4.24 0.31
CA PHE A 138 -3.24 -4.98 -0.14
C PHE A 138 -4.48 -4.42 0.55
N THR A 139 -5.39 -3.85 -0.23
CA THR A 139 -6.52 -3.10 0.32
C THR A 139 -7.86 -3.57 -0.26
N LYS A 140 -8.88 -3.63 0.61
CA LYS A 140 -10.28 -3.87 0.22
C LYS A 140 -11.20 -2.89 0.93
N GLY A 141 -11.90 -2.03 0.18
CA GLY A 141 -12.84 -1.11 0.80
C GLY A 141 -13.83 -0.42 -0.14
N ILE A 142 -14.55 0.57 0.37
CA ILE A 142 -15.35 1.46 -0.49
C ILE A 142 -14.40 2.43 -1.21
N PHE A 143 -13.55 3.11 -0.44
CA PHE A 143 -12.42 3.92 -0.89
C PHE A 143 -11.13 3.20 -0.53
N SER A 144 -10.38 2.79 -1.55
CA SER A 144 -9.25 1.90 -1.38
C SER A 144 -8.01 2.43 -2.10
N LEU A 145 -6.92 2.62 -1.34
CA LEU A 145 -5.64 3.13 -1.82
C LEU A 145 -4.53 2.14 -1.48
N GLY A 146 -3.86 1.61 -2.50
CA GLY A 146 -2.75 0.69 -2.25
C GLY A 146 -2.02 0.23 -3.50
N LEU A 147 -1.09 -0.72 -3.36
CA LEU A 147 -0.43 -1.30 -4.52
C LEU A 147 -1.36 -2.26 -5.26
N LEU A 148 -2.06 -3.11 -4.51
CA LEU A 148 -3.12 -4.00 -4.95
C LEU A 148 -4.42 -3.61 -4.25
N SER A 149 -5.33 -2.97 -4.98
CA SER A 149 -6.47 -2.28 -4.38
C SER A 149 -7.81 -2.74 -4.98
N LEU A 150 -8.74 -3.14 -4.12
CA LEU A 150 -10.08 -3.57 -4.50
C LEU A 150 -11.14 -2.69 -3.83
N GLY A 151 -12.01 -2.05 -4.60
CA GLY A 151 -13.08 -1.26 -4.00
C GLY A 151 -14.08 -0.66 -4.96
N ILE A 152 -15.00 0.17 -4.47
CA ILE A 152 -15.89 0.93 -5.36
C ILE A 152 -15.08 2.04 -6.03
N PHE A 153 -14.34 2.80 -5.23
CA PHE A 153 -13.33 3.76 -5.64
C PHE A 153 -11.96 3.20 -5.27
N SER A 154 -11.16 2.86 -6.28
CA SER A 154 -9.87 2.20 -6.10
C SER A 154 -8.77 2.98 -6.80
N ALA A 155 -7.65 3.24 -6.12
CA ALA A 155 -6.44 3.72 -6.78
C ALA A 155 -5.16 3.03 -6.30
N GLY A 156 -4.20 2.88 -7.21
CA GLY A 156 -3.04 2.03 -6.99
C GLY A 156 -2.20 1.66 -8.21
N ILE A 157 -1.34 0.64 -8.09
CA ILE A 157 -0.64 0.08 -9.25
C ILE A 157 -1.54 -0.91 -9.98
N LEU A 158 -2.12 -1.86 -9.24
CA LEU A 158 -3.03 -2.88 -9.73
C LEU A 158 -4.38 -2.70 -9.02
N THR A 159 -5.40 -2.32 -9.78
CA THR A 159 -6.67 -1.86 -9.21
C THR A 159 -7.86 -2.58 -9.83
N LEU A 160 -8.82 -2.94 -8.99
CA LEU A 160 -10.14 -3.42 -9.38
C LEU A 160 -11.20 -2.59 -8.67
N GLY A 161 -12.12 -1.99 -9.43
CA GLY A 161 -13.26 -1.32 -8.82
C GLY A 161 -14.34 -0.87 -9.77
N PHE A 162 -15.32 -0.13 -9.28
CA PHE A 162 -16.28 0.53 -10.17
C PHE A 162 -15.62 1.74 -10.83
N PHE A 163 -15.01 2.60 -10.02
CA PHE A 163 -14.09 3.65 -10.41
C PHE A 163 -12.66 3.22 -10.05
N SER A 164 -11.80 3.07 -11.04
CA SER A 164 -10.46 2.52 -10.88
C SER A 164 -9.42 3.45 -11.49
N ALA A 165 -8.37 3.78 -10.74
CA ALA A 165 -7.28 4.63 -11.21
C ALA A 165 -5.89 4.02 -10.89
N GLY A 166 -5.09 3.69 -11.89
CA GLY A 166 -3.78 3.07 -11.63
C GLY A 166 -2.95 2.75 -12.84
N ASN A 167 -1.85 2.01 -12.67
CA ASN A 167 -1.08 1.53 -13.83
C ASN A 167 -1.85 0.45 -14.59
N LEU A 168 -2.42 -0.53 -13.88
CA LEU A 168 -3.43 -1.46 -14.36
C LEU A 168 -4.75 -1.15 -13.65
N ALA A 169 -5.73 -0.68 -14.42
CA ALA A 169 -7.04 -0.32 -13.92
C ALA A 169 -8.13 -1.20 -14.55
N LEU A 170 -8.83 -1.95 -13.72
CA LEU A 170 -9.97 -2.77 -14.11
C LEU A 170 -11.23 -2.20 -13.44
N GLY A 171 -12.22 -1.77 -14.23
CA GLY A 171 -13.46 -1.28 -13.64
C GLY A 171 -14.54 -0.86 -14.62
N ALA A 172 -15.68 -0.39 -14.12
CA ALA A 172 -16.68 0.21 -15.00
C ALA A 172 -16.13 1.49 -15.65
N ILE A 173 -15.41 2.29 -14.86
CA ILE A 173 -14.69 3.47 -15.28
C ILE A 173 -13.23 3.29 -14.87
N ALA A 174 -12.33 3.14 -15.84
CA ALA A 174 -10.93 2.80 -15.64
C ALA A 174 -10.01 3.88 -16.21
N PHE A 175 -9.18 4.47 -15.35
CA PHE A 175 -8.12 5.41 -15.71
C PHE A 175 -6.77 4.76 -15.46
N GLY A 176 -5.96 4.55 -16.49
CA GLY A 176 -4.64 3.97 -16.24
C GLY A 176 -3.75 3.80 -17.45
N ASN A 177 -2.51 3.39 -17.22
CA ASN A 177 -1.61 3.08 -18.33
C ASN A 177 -2.19 1.93 -19.18
N LEU A 178 -2.72 0.90 -18.51
CA LEU A 178 -3.59 -0.12 -19.07
C LEU A 178 -4.96 -0.04 -18.36
N GLY A 179 -5.97 0.47 -19.08
CA GLY A 179 -7.34 0.60 -18.58
C GLY A 179 -8.26 -0.41 -19.27
N ILE A 180 -9.00 -1.20 -18.49
CA ILE A 180 -10.01 -2.13 -19.00
C ILE A 180 -11.34 -1.81 -18.32
N GLY A 181 -12.36 -1.46 -19.11
CA GLY A 181 -13.65 -1.10 -18.53
C GLY A 181 -14.77 -0.80 -19.50
N LEU A 182 -15.93 -0.35 -18.99
CA LEU A 182 -16.98 0.18 -19.86
C LEU A 182 -16.55 1.53 -20.43
N LEU A 183 -16.02 2.41 -19.58
CA LEU A 183 -15.29 3.62 -19.95
C LEU A 183 -13.82 3.41 -19.60
N ALA A 184 -12.93 3.43 -20.58
CA ALA A 184 -11.50 3.21 -20.38
C ALA A 184 -10.68 4.38 -20.93
N LEU A 185 -9.76 4.89 -20.11
CA LEU A 185 -8.88 6.02 -20.42
C LEU A 185 -7.43 5.62 -20.13
N GLY A 186 -6.54 5.71 -21.11
CA GLY A 186 -5.17 5.24 -20.89
C GLY A 186 -4.23 5.27 -22.09
N ASN A 187 -3.00 4.78 -21.90
CA ASN A 187 -2.13 4.54 -23.05
C ASN A 187 -2.59 3.31 -23.85
N LEU A 188 -2.97 2.24 -23.15
CA LEU A 188 -3.66 1.08 -23.70
C LEU A 188 -5.05 0.98 -23.06
N ALA A 189 -6.10 1.29 -23.83
CA ALA A 189 -7.47 1.33 -23.34
C ALA A 189 -8.34 0.25 -24.02
N LEU A 190 -9.00 -0.58 -23.23
CA LEU A 190 -9.88 -1.65 -23.70
C LEU A 190 -11.27 -1.45 -23.10
N GLY A 191 -12.32 -1.28 -23.91
CA GLY A 191 -13.63 -1.07 -23.32
C GLY A 191 -14.83 -0.85 -24.24
N GLY A 192 -15.95 -0.45 -23.65
CA GLY A 192 -17.12 -0.02 -24.43
C GLY A 192 -16.84 1.31 -25.13
N VAL A 193 -16.53 2.33 -24.34
CA VAL A 193 -15.98 3.60 -24.79
C VAL A 193 -14.54 3.70 -24.28
N SER A 194 -13.61 3.93 -25.19
CA SER A 194 -12.18 3.83 -24.89
C SER A 194 -11.41 4.96 -25.54
N ILE A 195 -10.59 5.66 -24.76
CA ILE A 195 -9.77 6.78 -25.24
C ILE A 195 -8.31 6.57 -24.84
N GLY A 196 -7.40 6.69 -25.80
CA GLY A 196 -5.98 6.46 -25.52
C GLY A 196 -5.05 6.47 -26.72
N ASN A 197 -3.80 6.07 -26.50
CA ASN A 197 -2.83 5.95 -27.60
C ASN A 197 -3.14 4.73 -28.45
N PHE A 198 -3.29 3.57 -27.83
CA PHE A 198 -3.78 2.34 -28.46
C PHE A 198 -5.10 1.95 -27.79
N THR A 199 -6.17 1.90 -28.58
CA THR A 199 -7.51 1.74 -28.04
C THR A 199 -8.33 0.72 -28.80
N LEU A 200 -9.01 -0.16 -28.07
CA LEU A 200 -9.93 -1.16 -28.58
C LEU A 200 -11.28 -1.03 -27.88
N GLY A 201 -12.34 -0.78 -28.64
CA GLY A 201 -13.66 -0.72 -28.05
C GLY A 201 -14.81 -0.57 -29.01
N TYR A 202 -16.03 -0.49 -28.50
CA TYR A 202 -17.20 -0.23 -29.35
C TYR A 202 -17.15 1.18 -29.94
N LEU A 203 -16.85 2.16 -29.09
CA LEU A 203 -16.42 3.50 -29.46
C LEU A 203 -14.95 3.71 -29.02
N ALA A 204 -14.07 3.95 -29.97
CA ALA A 204 -12.63 4.03 -29.72
C ALA A 204 -12.04 5.31 -30.32
N ILE A 205 -11.45 6.16 -29.48
CA ILE A 205 -10.85 7.44 -29.88
C ILE A 205 -9.38 7.46 -29.49
N GLY A 206 -8.46 7.60 -30.44
CA GLY A 206 -7.05 7.49 -30.11
C GLY A 206 -6.09 7.55 -31.28
N ASN A 207 -4.78 7.47 -31.01
CA ASN A 207 -3.77 7.47 -32.07
C ASN A 207 -3.86 6.23 -32.97
N LYS A 208 -4.15 5.08 -32.36
CA LYS A 208 -4.47 3.83 -33.03
C LYS A 208 -5.76 3.29 -32.40
N ALA A 209 -6.86 3.40 -33.13
CA ALA A 209 -8.18 3.03 -32.65
C ALA A 209 -8.79 1.91 -33.48
N PHE A 210 -9.35 0.89 -32.81
CA PHE A 210 -10.10 -0.17 -33.46
C PHE A 210 -11.44 -0.38 -32.75
N GLY A 211 -12.51 -0.46 -33.53
CA GLY A 211 -13.87 -0.51 -33.00
C GLY A 211 -14.95 -0.40 -34.07
N SER A 212 -16.21 -0.36 -33.63
CA SER A 212 -17.35 -0.10 -34.53
C SER A 212 -17.45 1.38 -34.90
N TYR A 213 -17.19 2.26 -33.94
CA TYR A 213 -17.11 3.71 -34.12
C TYR A 213 -15.73 4.18 -33.70
N THR A 214 -14.96 4.74 -34.64
CA THR A 214 -13.56 5.08 -34.38
C THR A 214 -13.23 6.49 -34.84
N SER A 215 -12.48 7.23 -34.03
CA SER A 215 -11.84 8.46 -34.46
C SER A 215 -10.34 8.39 -34.20
N ILE A 216 -9.55 8.59 -35.26
CA ILE A 216 -8.10 8.58 -35.18
C ILE A 216 -7.60 9.99 -34.87
N LEU A 217 -6.78 10.13 -33.85
CA LEU A 217 -6.20 11.40 -33.40
C LEU A 217 -4.70 11.48 -33.74
N PRO A 218 -4.18 12.68 -34.09
CA PRO A 218 -2.75 12.94 -34.18
C PRO A 218 -2.00 12.63 -32.88
N GLU A 219 -0.69 12.33 -32.98
CA GLU A 219 0.16 12.20 -31.79
C GLU A 219 0.13 13.50 -30.98
N HIS A 220 0.03 13.38 -29.65
CA HIS A 220 -0.05 14.51 -28.70
C HIS A 220 -1.26 15.43 -28.84
N SER A 221 -2.43 14.88 -29.19
CA SER A 221 -3.67 15.66 -29.24
C SER A 221 -4.07 16.31 -27.91
N ASN A 222 -4.55 17.54 -28.01
CA ASN A 222 -5.05 18.33 -26.88
C ASN A 222 -6.57 18.12 -26.66
N LEU A 223 -7.08 18.57 -25.51
CA LEU A 223 -8.49 18.46 -25.16
C LEU A 223 -9.47 19.00 -26.23
N PRO A 224 -9.21 20.14 -26.92
CA PRO A 224 -10.10 20.62 -27.99
C PRO A 224 -10.19 19.67 -29.19
N GLU A 225 -9.09 19.02 -29.57
CA GLU A 225 -9.07 18.04 -30.67
C GLU A 225 -9.86 16.78 -30.28
N ILE A 226 -9.75 16.36 -29.02
CA ILE A 226 -10.56 15.26 -28.47
C ILE A 226 -12.05 15.64 -28.50
N SER A 227 -12.40 16.86 -28.07
CA SER A 227 -13.78 17.36 -28.15
C SER A 227 -14.30 17.42 -29.58
N GLN A 228 -13.47 17.83 -30.55
CA GLN A 228 -13.84 17.81 -31.96
C GLN A 228 -14.11 16.38 -32.44
N ALA A 229 -13.25 15.41 -32.11
CA ALA A 229 -13.46 14.00 -32.46
C ALA A 229 -14.80 13.48 -31.90
N PHE A 230 -15.13 13.81 -30.66
CA PHE A 230 -16.42 13.49 -30.06
C PHE A 230 -17.60 14.15 -30.78
N SER A 231 -17.44 15.41 -31.20
CA SER A 231 -18.50 16.12 -31.91
C SER A 231 -18.80 15.52 -33.29
N LEU A 232 -17.77 15.01 -33.99
CA LEU A 232 -17.91 14.35 -35.28
C LEU A 232 -18.62 13.00 -35.12
N LEU A 233 -18.19 12.20 -34.15
CA LEU A 233 -18.78 10.88 -33.87
C LEU A 233 -20.23 10.96 -33.37
N ARG A 234 -20.66 12.12 -32.88
CA ARG A 234 -21.98 12.34 -32.28
C ARG A 234 -23.15 11.89 -33.18
N HIS A 235 -23.04 12.11 -34.48
CA HIS A 235 -24.09 11.78 -35.44
C HIS A 235 -24.06 10.32 -35.91
N GLU A 236 -22.95 9.61 -35.67
CA GLU A 236 -22.77 8.23 -36.11
C GLU A 236 -23.17 7.22 -35.01
N VAL A 237 -23.05 7.60 -33.75
CA VAL A 237 -23.28 6.71 -32.61
C VAL A 237 -24.76 6.57 -32.24
N PRO A 238 -25.15 5.46 -31.59
CA PRO A 238 -26.47 5.32 -31.00
C PRO A 238 -26.82 6.46 -30.04
N GLN A 239 -28.09 6.90 -30.04
CA GLN A 239 -28.58 8.00 -29.18
C GLN A 239 -28.27 7.81 -27.68
N VAL A 240 -28.22 6.56 -27.22
CA VAL A 240 -27.87 6.23 -25.83
C VAL A 240 -26.44 6.66 -25.51
N ILE A 241 -25.48 6.45 -26.42
CA ILE A 241 -24.08 6.83 -26.24
C ILE A 241 -23.94 8.36 -26.28
N ASP A 242 -24.64 9.03 -27.20
CA ASP A 242 -24.63 10.51 -27.22
C ASP A 242 -25.16 11.07 -25.89
N LYS A 243 -26.35 10.62 -25.47
CA LYS A 243 -27.03 11.14 -24.29
C LYS A 243 -26.25 10.94 -22.99
N TRP A 244 -25.62 9.78 -22.82
CA TRP A 244 -24.97 9.41 -21.56
C TRP A 244 -23.46 9.66 -21.52
N ILE A 245 -22.81 9.82 -22.67
CA ILE A 245 -21.34 9.89 -22.74
C ILE A 245 -20.88 11.14 -23.48
N ILE A 246 -21.22 11.28 -24.77
CA ILE A 246 -20.67 12.36 -25.62
C ILE A 246 -21.20 13.73 -25.18
N GLY A 247 -22.52 13.88 -25.04
CA GLY A 247 -23.15 15.12 -24.60
C GLY A 247 -22.61 15.63 -23.26
N PRO A 248 -22.61 14.81 -22.19
CA PRO A 248 -22.01 15.18 -20.91
C PRO A 248 -20.53 15.54 -21.03
N PHE A 249 -19.73 14.78 -21.78
CA PHE A 249 -18.31 15.07 -22.00
C PHE A 249 -18.12 16.46 -22.61
N LEU A 250 -18.79 16.75 -23.73
CA LEU A 250 -18.69 18.03 -24.43
C LEU A 250 -19.15 19.20 -23.55
N THR A 251 -20.19 18.99 -22.74
CA THR A 251 -20.68 20.00 -21.80
C THR A 251 -19.63 20.33 -20.74
N VAL A 252 -18.96 19.30 -20.20
CA VAL A 252 -17.89 19.47 -19.21
C VAL A 252 -16.67 20.13 -19.84
N THR A 253 -16.23 19.71 -21.03
CA THR A 253 -15.03 20.28 -21.67
C THR A 253 -15.20 21.72 -22.13
N ASN A 254 -16.41 22.11 -22.52
CA ASN A 254 -16.69 23.46 -23.02
C ASN A 254 -17.02 24.46 -21.91
N THR A 255 -17.07 24.04 -20.65
CA THR A 255 -17.35 24.91 -19.51
C THR A 255 -16.09 25.16 -18.68
N SER A 256 -15.93 26.38 -18.18
CA SER A 256 -14.90 26.72 -17.18
C SER A 256 -15.05 25.93 -15.87
N VAL A 257 -16.21 25.29 -15.68
CA VAL A 257 -16.55 24.42 -14.55
C VAL A 257 -15.57 23.26 -14.40
N PHE A 258 -15.04 22.69 -15.50
CA PHE A 258 -14.05 21.61 -15.40
C PHE A 258 -12.77 22.06 -14.68
N LEU A 259 -12.27 23.25 -15.02
CA LEU A 259 -11.09 23.83 -14.38
C LEU A 259 -11.35 24.10 -12.90
N TYR A 260 -12.50 24.69 -12.55
CA TYR A 260 -12.86 24.94 -11.16
C TYR A 260 -13.07 23.65 -10.35
N ALA A 261 -13.70 22.63 -10.93
CA ALA A 261 -13.89 21.34 -10.27
C ALA A 261 -12.55 20.62 -10.03
N ALA A 262 -11.63 20.64 -11.00
CA ALA A 262 -10.30 20.08 -10.86
C ALA A 262 -9.48 20.81 -9.77
N ILE A 263 -9.50 22.15 -9.77
CA ILE A 263 -8.83 22.97 -8.75
C ILE A 263 -9.46 22.74 -7.37
N SER A 264 -10.78 22.68 -7.28
CA SER A 264 -11.49 22.43 -6.01
C SER A 264 -11.17 21.05 -5.43
N LEU A 265 -11.12 20.01 -6.27
CA LEU A 265 -10.72 18.67 -5.86
C LEU A 265 -9.26 18.65 -5.38
N LEU A 266 -8.35 19.33 -6.09
CA LEU A 266 -6.95 19.45 -5.70
C LEU A 266 -6.80 20.14 -4.33
N LEU A 267 -7.48 21.29 -4.15
CA LEU A 267 -7.48 22.04 -2.88
C LEU A 267 -8.06 21.20 -1.73
N PHE A 268 -9.10 20.42 -1.99
CA PHE A 268 -9.69 19.52 -1.01
C PHE A 268 -8.71 18.40 -0.59
N ILE A 269 -8.00 17.81 -1.54
CA ILE A 269 -6.97 16.79 -1.25
C ILE A 269 -5.83 17.40 -0.43
N VAL A 270 -5.34 18.58 -0.79
CA VAL A 270 -4.30 19.31 -0.04
C VAL A 270 -4.77 19.61 1.39
N PHE A 271 -6.01 20.10 1.54
CA PHE A 271 -6.60 20.35 2.86
C PHE A 271 -6.63 19.08 3.71
N LEU A 272 -7.07 17.95 3.14
CA LEU A 272 -7.11 16.67 3.85
C LEU A 272 -5.72 16.22 4.31
N LEU A 273 -4.70 16.36 3.44
CA LEU A 273 -3.30 16.06 3.78
C LEU A 273 -2.79 16.96 4.91
N CYS A 274 -3.09 18.26 4.88
CA CYS A 274 -2.73 19.20 5.94
C CYS A 274 -3.36 18.81 7.29
N VAL A 275 -4.64 18.44 7.30
CA VAL A 275 -5.33 18.00 8.54
C VAL A 275 -4.67 16.74 9.11
N VAL A 276 -4.34 15.76 8.26
CA VAL A 276 -3.65 14.54 8.68
C VAL A 276 -2.26 14.84 9.24
N CYS A 277 -1.47 15.69 8.57
CA CYS A 277 -0.15 16.12 9.05
C CYS A 277 -0.25 16.88 10.38
N LEU A 278 -1.19 17.81 10.52
CA LEU A 278 -1.39 18.59 11.74
C LEU A 278 -1.78 17.67 12.91
N TRP A 279 -2.68 16.72 12.66
CA TRP A 279 -3.06 15.71 13.66
C TRP A 279 -1.88 14.84 14.07
N GLY A 280 -1.05 14.41 13.11
CA GLY A 280 0.19 13.67 13.36
C GLY A 280 1.18 14.46 14.23
N LEU A 281 1.41 15.73 13.90
CA LEU A 281 2.27 16.63 14.67
C LEU A 281 1.76 16.85 16.10
N MET A 282 0.45 17.05 16.27
CA MET A 282 -0.16 17.19 17.60
C MET A 282 0.01 15.93 18.45
N LYS A 283 -0.06 14.74 17.82
CA LYS A 283 0.13 13.47 18.53
C LYS A 283 1.60 13.25 18.91
N LEU A 284 2.54 13.57 18.02
CA LEU A 284 3.99 13.53 18.32
C LEU A 284 4.35 14.49 19.46
N ARG A 285 3.82 15.72 19.46
CA ARG A 285 4.04 16.70 20.52
C ARG A 285 3.54 16.21 21.89
N ARG A 286 2.43 15.46 21.93
CA ARG A 286 1.94 14.87 23.20
C ARG A 286 2.85 13.76 23.73
N LEU A 287 3.56 13.05 22.85
CA LEU A 287 4.48 11.98 23.24
C LEU A 287 5.82 12.53 23.74
N THR A 288 6.29 13.68 23.21
CA THR A 288 7.54 14.32 23.65
C THR A 288 7.43 15.17 24.91
N ILE A 289 6.21 15.58 25.31
CA ILE A 289 6.00 16.36 26.55
C ILE A 289 5.79 15.45 27.77
N ASN A 290 5.53 14.16 27.57
CA ASN A 290 5.27 13.19 28.64
C ASN A 290 6.48 12.28 28.97
N HIS A 291 7.66 12.59 28.43
CA HIS A 291 8.96 11.99 28.76
C HIS A 291 9.95 13.07 29.17
#